data_AF-A0A2E7N365-F1
#
_entry.id   AF-A0A2E7N365-F1
#
_cell.length_a   1.000
_cell.length_b   1.000
_cell.length_c   1.000
_cell.angle_alpha   90.00
_cell.angle_beta   90.00
_cell.angle_gamma   90.00
#
_symmetry.space_group_name_H-M   'P 1'
#
loop_
_entity.id
_entity.type
_entity.pdbx_description
1 polymer ?
#
loop_
_entity_poly.entity_id
_entity_poly.type
_entity_poly.pdbx_seq_one_letter_code
_entity_poly.pdbx_strand_id
1 'polypeptide(L)'
;MPENTIASKTFDYKLPNKMFDSSDSDGLTASATYNGPDKVYVFVDTDGDNKGKRIRSPGELTERDEGADVPVPVGTTRVEVTLADDPLMMAIFRVADSTIVTNDQTTVTETYGDYTIKYNGKPEIGETYVDESECVYDLDAKTWSAGYKTSPVDWDDIILQRDSQLEASDGKISPDMPDAVKTPWVTYRQALRDLPTVYKKGESDEVEAWKVEFPLAPDTKAE
;
A
#
# COMPACT_ATOMS: atom_id res chain seq x y z
N MET A 1 -1.46 -35.00 10.77
CA MET A 1 -1.52 -33.68 11.43
C MET A 1 -2.79 -33.01 10.95
N PRO A 2 -3.34 -32.04 11.68
CA PRO A 2 -4.46 -31.25 11.19
C PRO A 2 -4.09 -30.59 9.86
N GLU A 3 -5.07 -30.44 8.97
CA GLU A 3 -4.91 -29.82 7.66
C GLU A 3 -5.91 -28.66 7.55
N ASN A 4 -5.57 -27.66 6.76
CA ASN A 4 -6.46 -26.53 6.53
C ASN A 4 -7.61 -26.94 5.61
N THR A 5 -8.84 -26.63 6.02
CA THR A 5 -9.96 -26.61 5.10
C THR A 5 -9.76 -25.46 4.10
N ILE A 6 -9.63 -25.77 2.81
CA ILE A 6 -9.43 -24.76 1.76
C ILE A 6 -10.77 -24.40 1.12
N ALA A 7 -11.03 -23.10 1.01
CA ALA A 7 -12.22 -22.56 0.38
C ALA A 7 -11.88 -21.39 -0.55
N SER A 8 -12.79 -21.11 -1.48
CA SER A 8 -12.69 -19.97 -2.38
C SER A 8 -13.96 -19.12 -2.32
N LYS A 9 -13.79 -17.81 -2.34
CA LYS A 9 -14.89 -16.85 -2.33
C LYS A 9 -14.50 -15.57 -3.09
N THR A 10 -15.38 -15.18 -4.00
CA THR A 10 -15.34 -13.85 -4.62
C THR A 10 -16.19 -12.90 -3.78
N PHE A 11 -15.68 -11.71 -3.52
CA PHE A 11 -16.34 -10.68 -2.73
C PHE A 11 -15.98 -9.29 -3.24
N ASP A 12 -16.86 -8.34 -2.99
CA ASP A 12 -16.64 -6.93 -3.31
C ASP A 12 -16.09 -6.20 -2.08
N TYR A 13 -15.20 -5.25 -2.32
CA TYR A 13 -14.64 -4.37 -1.31
C TYR A 13 -14.76 -2.92 -1.76
N LYS A 14 -14.88 -2.03 -0.78
CA LYS A 14 -14.97 -0.59 -1.04
C LYS A 14 -13.62 -0.03 -1.47
N LEU A 15 -13.68 0.99 -2.30
CA LEU A 15 -12.53 1.79 -2.69
C LEU A 15 -12.70 3.22 -2.17
N PRO A 16 -11.60 3.91 -1.85
CA PRO A 16 -11.63 5.35 -1.69
C PRO A 16 -11.99 6.05 -3.02
N ASN A 17 -12.45 7.29 -2.93
CA ASN A 17 -12.83 8.13 -4.09
C ASN A 17 -11.67 8.26 -5.11
N LYS A 18 -10.43 8.23 -4.61
CA LYS A 18 -9.19 8.13 -5.38
C LYS A 18 -8.14 7.36 -4.58
N MET A 19 -7.09 6.89 -5.24
CA MET A 19 -6.00 6.18 -4.58
C MET A 19 -5.40 7.04 -3.45
N PHE A 20 -5.28 6.45 -2.27
CA PHE A 20 -4.83 7.08 -1.03
C PHE A 20 -5.72 8.19 -0.45
N ASP A 21 -6.98 8.30 -0.88
CA ASP A 21 -7.99 9.11 -0.18
C ASP A 21 -8.48 8.40 1.09
N SER A 22 -9.05 9.19 1.99
CA SER A 22 -9.69 8.73 3.23
C SER A 22 -11.22 8.62 3.12
N SER A 23 -11.82 9.15 2.05
CA SER A 23 -13.27 9.14 1.81
C SER A 23 -13.69 8.12 0.77
N ASP A 24 -14.83 7.46 0.99
CA ASP A 24 -15.51 6.52 0.08
C ASP A 24 -16.91 7.00 -0.34
N SER A 25 -17.17 8.31 -0.23
CA SER A 25 -18.48 8.92 -0.50
C SER A 25 -19.04 8.62 -1.89
N ASP A 26 -18.17 8.33 -2.85
CA ASP A 26 -18.54 8.07 -4.24
C ASP A 26 -19.03 6.63 -4.44
N GLY A 27 -18.95 5.79 -3.41
CA GLY A 27 -19.47 4.42 -3.42
C GLY A 27 -18.75 3.49 -4.38
N LEU A 28 -17.48 3.77 -4.69
CA LEU A 28 -16.67 2.96 -5.59
C LEU A 28 -16.35 1.59 -4.95
N THR A 29 -16.34 0.56 -5.79
CA THR A 29 -16.02 -0.82 -5.37
C THR A 29 -15.13 -1.52 -6.39
N ALA A 30 -14.39 -2.51 -5.90
CA ALA A 30 -13.73 -3.53 -6.71
C ALA A 30 -14.12 -4.92 -6.19
N SER A 31 -13.77 -5.95 -6.95
CA SER A 31 -14.02 -7.34 -6.59
C SER A 31 -12.71 -8.09 -6.48
N ALA A 32 -12.59 -9.00 -5.52
CA ALA A 32 -11.45 -9.88 -5.37
C ALA A 32 -11.90 -11.32 -5.12
N THR A 33 -11.06 -12.27 -5.51
CA THR A 33 -11.24 -13.69 -5.24
C THR A 33 -10.16 -14.15 -4.28
N TYR A 34 -10.59 -14.58 -3.09
CA TYR A 34 -9.74 -15.27 -2.13
C TYR A 34 -9.81 -16.79 -2.39
N ASN A 35 -8.68 -17.46 -2.29
CA ASN A 35 -8.56 -18.91 -2.28
C ASN A 35 -7.48 -19.33 -1.27
N GLY A 36 -7.85 -20.06 -0.22
CA GLY A 36 -6.95 -20.40 0.88
C GLY A 36 -7.70 -21.03 2.05
N PRO A 37 -7.12 -21.06 3.27
CA PRO A 37 -7.81 -21.53 4.46
C PRO A 37 -9.15 -20.82 4.67
N ASP A 38 -10.17 -21.58 5.07
CA ASP A 38 -11.54 -21.08 5.28
C ASP A 38 -11.70 -20.28 6.58
N LYS A 39 -10.73 -20.40 7.50
CA LYS A 39 -10.69 -19.65 8.75
C LYS A 39 -9.27 -19.44 9.25
N VAL A 40 -9.15 -18.49 10.16
CA VAL A 40 -7.92 -18.18 10.87
C VAL A 40 -8.23 -17.72 12.30
N TYR A 41 -7.30 -17.99 13.20
CA TYR A 41 -7.34 -17.56 14.59
C TYR A 41 -6.27 -16.49 14.80
N VAL A 42 -6.70 -15.32 15.25
CA VAL A 42 -5.82 -14.22 15.62
C VAL A 42 -6.03 -13.87 17.09
N PHE A 43 -5.01 -13.31 17.72
CA PHE A 43 -5.07 -12.91 19.12
C PHE A 43 -5.03 -11.39 19.20
N VAL A 44 -5.94 -10.82 19.97
CA VAL A 44 -6.21 -9.38 20.01
C VAL A 44 -6.02 -8.86 21.42
N ASP A 45 -5.27 -7.77 21.58
CA ASP A 45 -5.09 -7.10 22.88
C ASP A 45 -6.44 -6.61 23.42
N THR A 46 -6.71 -6.88 24.70
CA THR A 46 -8.00 -6.56 25.35
C THR A 46 -7.99 -5.23 26.09
N ASP A 47 -6.82 -4.65 26.33
CA ASP A 47 -6.61 -3.43 27.11
C ASP A 47 -5.41 -2.61 26.61
N GLY A 48 -5.16 -1.48 27.28
CA GLY A 48 -4.06 -0.57 26.97
C GLY A 48 -4.19 0.14 25.62
N ASP A 49 -3.08 0.73 25.18
CA ASP A 49 -3.00 1.53 23.94
C ASP A 49 -3.13 0.68 22.66
N ASN A 50 -2.96 -0.64 22.78
CA ASN A 50 -3.12 -1.60 21.69
C ASN A 50 -4.49 -2.30 21.69
N LYS A 51 -5.42 -1.92 22.59
CA LYS A 51 -6.75 -2.55 22.67
C LYS A 51 -7.40 -2.65 21.28
N GLY A 52 -7.81 -3.87 20.91
CA GLY A 52 -8.42 -4.18 19.63
C GLY A 52 -7.43 -4.48 18.50
N LYS A 53 -6.14 -4.26 18.68
CA LYS A 53 -5.11 -4.62 17.69
C LYS A 53 -4.70 -6.08 17.84
N ARG A 54 -4.38 -6.71 16.72
CA ARG A 54 -3.79 -8.06 16.75
C ARG A 54 -2.37 -8.01 17.32
N ILE A 55 -2.00 -9.02 18.10
CA ILE A 55 -0.60 -9.22 18.48
C ILE A 55 0.16 -9.90 17.33
N ARG A 56 1.48 -9.73 17.31
CA ARG A 56 2.36 -10.37 16.30
C ARG A 56 2.84 -11.76 16.69
N SER A 57 2.72 -12.14 17.97
CA SER A 57 3.22 -13.41 18.47
C SER A 57 2.29 -14.00 19.53
N PRO A 58 1.69 -15.18 19.29
CA PRO A 58 1.65 -15.86 17.99
C PRO A 58 0.97 -14.97 16.93
N GLY A 59 1.40 -15.10 15.67
CA GLY A 59 0.73 -14.45 14.54
C GLY A 59 -0.60 -15.12 14.24
N GLU A 60 -1.04 -15.07 12.99
CA GLU A 60 -2.21 -15.81 12.55
C GLU A 60 -1.98 -17.34 12.59
N LEU A 61 -2.92 -18.06 13.21
CA LEU A 61 -2.88 -19.51 13.33
C LEU A 61 -4.04 -20.15 12.56
N THR A 62 -3.77 -21.23 11.87
CA THR A 62 -4.77 -21.97 11.08
C THR A 62 -5.18 -23.26 11.76
N GLU A 63 -6.07 -24.04 11.14
CA GLU A 63 -6.44 -25.37 11.63
C GLU A 63 -5.22 -26.31 11.68
N ARG A 64 -4.32 -26.20 10.70
CA ARG A 64 -3.04 -26.93 10.66
C ARG A 64 -2.17 -26.68 11.89
N ASP A 65 -2.26 -25.48 12.46
CA ASP A 65 -1.48 -25.06 13.62
C ASP A 65 -2.21 -25.33 14.95
N GLU A 66 -3.36 -26.01 14.91
CA GLU A 66 -4.23 -26.21 16.07
C GLU A 66 -4.61 -24.87 16.74
N GLY A 67 -4.80 -23.81 15.95
CA GLY A 67 -5.01 -22.43 16.46
C GLY A 67 -6.19 -22.28 17.42
N ALA A 68 -7.20 -23.15 17.30
CA ALA A 68 -8.35 -23.24 18.20
C ALA A 68 -8.01 -23.81 19.60
N ASP A 69 -6.84 -24.42 19.78
CA ASP A 69 -6.42 -25.08 21.01
C ASP A 69 -5.15 -24.46 21.60
N VAL A 70 -4.43 -23.62 20.84
CA VAL A 70 -3.28 -22.88 21.35
C VAL A 70 -3.68 -22.00 22.54
N PRO A 71 -2.90 -22.04 23.66
CA PRO A 71 -3.15 -21.19 24.82
C PRO A 71 -3.21 -19.71 24.46
N VAL A 72 -4.23 -19.02 24.97
CA VAL A 72 -4.42 -17.59 24.76
C VAL A 72 -3.38 -16.81 25.58
N PRO A 73 -2.55 -15.96 24.97
CA PRO A 73 -1.62 -15.10 25.69
C PRO A 73 -2.33 -14.18 26.69
N VAL A 74 -1.67 -13.89 27.81
CA VAL A 74 -2.20 -13.01 28.86
C VAL A 74 -2.50 -11.63 28.28
N GLY A 75 -3.65 -11.05 28.64
CA GLY A 75 -4.07 -9.72 28.17
C GLY A 75 -4.73 -9.73 26.78
N THR A 76 -4.91 -10.90 26.17
CA THR A 76 -5.48 -11.03 24.83
C THR A 76 -6.74 -11.89 24.81
N THR A 77 -7.50 -11.76 23.73
CA THR A 77 -8.57 -12.71 23.39
C THR A 77 -8.30 -13.32 22.03
N ARG A 78 -8.68 -14.58 21.85
CA ARG A 78 -8.69 -15.22 20.54
C ARG A 78 -9.93 -14.80 19.76
N VAL A 79 -9.74 -14.47 18.50
CA VAL A 79 -10.78 -14.12 17.53
C VAL A 79 -10.67 -15.09 16.37
N GLU A 80 -11.77 -15.79 16.09
CA GLU A 80 -11.92 -16.59 14.87
C GLU A 80 -12.43 -15.66 13.75
N VAL A 81 -11.76 -15.70 12.60
CA VAL A 81 -12.20 -15.02 11.39
C VAL A 81 -12.40 -16.08 10.32
N THR A 82 -13.59 -16.10 9.72
CA THR A 82 -13.95 -17.08 8.70
C THR A 82 -14.14 -16.39 7.36
N LEU A 83 -13.85 -17.09 6.26
CA LEU A 83 -14.10 -16.64 4.90
C LEU A 83 -15.60 -16.43 4.64
N ALA A 84 -16.45 -17.19 5.33
CA ALA A 84 -17.91 -17.05 5.23
C ALA A 84 -18.38 -15.69 5.76
N ASP A 85 -17.82 -15.24 6.88
CA ASP A 85 -18.27 -14.04 7.58
C ASP A 85 -17.53 -12.77 7.14
N ASP A 86 -16.21 -12.83 7.00
CA ASP A 86 -15.37 -11.66 6.71
C ASP A 86 -14.25 -11.99 5.70
N PRO A 87 -14.59 -12.11 4.40
CA PRO A 87 -13.61 -12.42 3.37
C PRO A 87 -12.60 -11.29 3.16
N LEU A 88 -12.93 -10.05 3.50
CA LEU A 88 -12.01 -8.92 3.41
C LEU A 88 -10.90 -9.06 4.45
N MET A 89 -11.22 -9.37 5.71
CA MET A 89 -10.20 -9.60 6.73
C MET A 89 -9.34 -10.83 6.42
N MET A 90 -9.93 -11.91 5.89
CA MET A 90 -9.14 -13.06 5.42
C MET A 90 -8.10 -12.64 4.36
N ALA A 91 -8.48 -11.76 3.45
CA ALA A 91 -7.58 -11.23 2.43
C ALA A 91 -6.53 -10.25 3.00
N ILE A 92 -6.90 -9.39 3.96
CA ILE A 92 -5.97 -8.44 4.60
C ILE A 92 -4.94 -9.20 5.46
N PHE A 93 -5.35 -10.22 6.21
CA PHE A 93 -4.42 -11.05 7.00
C PHE A 93 -3.46 -11.87 6.15
N ARG A 94 -3.72 -12.03 4.84
CA ARG A 94 -2.88 -12.79 3.90
C ARG A 94 -2.48 -14.15 4.48
N VAL A 95 -3.48 -14.87 4.99
CA VAL A 95 -3.31 -16.14 5.69
C VAL A 95 -2.38 -17.06 4.89
N ALA A 96 -1.43 -17.71 5.56
CA ALA A 96 -0.50 -18.62 4.90
C ALA A 96 -1.24 -19.61 3.98
N ASP A 97 -0.65 -19.88 2.81
CA ASP A 97 -1.23 -20.72 1.75
C ASP A 97 -2.50 -20.15 1.08
N SER A 98 -2.80 -18.86 1.28
CA SER A 98 -3.84 -18.14 0.53
C SER A 98 -3.29 -17.43 -0.70
N THR A 99 -4.16 -17.26 -1.69
CA THR A 99 -3.98 -16.43 -2.87
C THR A 99 -5.16 -15.47 -2.97
N ILE A 100 -4.86 -14.20 -3.25
CA ILE A 100 -5.84 -13.15 -3.44
C ILE A 100 -5.64 -12.55 -4.83
N VAL A 101 -6.70 -12.50 -5.63
CA VAL A 101 -6.67 -11.95 -6.98
C VAL A 101 -7.72 -10.86 -7.10
N THR A 102 -7.31 -9.63 -7.41
CA THR A 102 -8.24 -8.56 -7.80
C THR A 102 -8.81 -8.86 -9.18
N ASN A 103 -10.13 -8.93 -9.28
CA ASN A 103 -10.83 -9.24 -10.52
C ASN A 103 -10.92 -8.01 -11.42
N ASP A 104 -10.92 -8.23 -12.74
CA ASP A 104 -11.02 -7.18 -13.76
C ASP A 104 -10.01 -6.05 -13.60
N GLN A 105 -8.79 -6.40 -13.18
CA GLN A 105 -7.72 -5.43 -13.00
C GLN A 105 -7.33 -4.80 -14.33
N THR A 106 -7.12 -3.49 -14.31
CA THR A 106 -6.63 -2.73 -15.47
C THR A 106 -5.41 -1.92 -15.06
N THR A 107 -4.64 -1.47 -16.05
CA THR A 107 -3.53 -0.53 -15.83
C THR A 107 -3.95 0.82 -16.34
N VAL A 108 -3.86 1.85 -15.49
CA VAL A 108 -3.94 3.25 -15.88
C VAL A 108 -2.54 3.70 -16.27
N THR A 109 -2.45 4.48 -17.35
CA THR A 109 -1.21 5.11 -17.80
C THR A 109 -1.46 6.60 -17.96
N GLU A 110 -0.69 7.41 -17.23
CA GLU A 110 -0.76 8.86 -17.27
C GLU A 110 0.62 9.41 -17.67
N THR A 111 0.62 10.49 -18.45
CA THR A 111 1.86 11.13 -18.93
C THR A 111 1.87 12.59 -18.50
N TYR A 112 2.99 13.02 -17.93
CA TYR A 112 3.23 14.37 -17.44
C TYR A 112 4.55 14.87 -18.01
N GLY A 113 4.50 15.70 -19.06
CA GLY A 113 5.70 16.02 -19.82
C GLY A 113 6.32 14.76 -20.43
N ASP A 114 7.59 14.49 -20.10
CA ASP A 114 8.33 13.30 -20.56
C ASP A 114 8.18 12.08 -19.61
N TYR A 115 7.47 12.23 -18.49
CA TYR A 115 7.30 11.17 -17.48
C TYR A 115 6.02 10.36 -17.72
N THR A 116 6.06 9.06 -17.44
CA THR A 116 4.92 8.16 -17.67
C THR A 116 4.75 7.21 -16.50
N ILE A 117 3.73 7.46 -15.69
CA ILE A 117 3.38 6.59 -14.58
C ILE A 117 2.35 5.55 -14.99
N LYS A 118 2.50 4.34 -14.44
CA LYS A 118 1.53 3.26 -14.54
C LYS A 118 1.12 2.77 -13.17
N TYR A 119 -0.17 2.59 -12.96
CA TYR A 119 -0.71 2.06 -11.71
C TYR A 119 -1.99 1.27 -11.97
N ASN A 120 -2.44 0.54 -10.95
CA ASN A 120 -3.64 -0.27 -11.03
C ASN A 120 -4.89 0.62 -11.11
N GLY A 121 -5.74 0.38 -12.12
CA GLY A 121 -6.99 1.12 -12.29
C GLY A 121 -8.01 0.82 -11.21
N LYS A 122 -7.95 -0.37 -10.60
CA LYS A 122 -8.62 -0.70 -9.35
C LYS A 122 -7.53 -1.08 -8.34
N PRO A 123 -7.26 -0.29 -7.30
CA PRO A 123 -6.21 -0.62 -6.36
C PRO A 123 -6.52 -1.96 -5.70
N GLU A 124 -5.52 -2.82 -5.58
CA GLU A 124 -5.65 -4.10 -4.91
C GLU A 124 -5.96 -3.90 -3.42
N ILE A 125 -6.39 -4.96 -2.73
CA ILE A 125 -6.67 -4.89 -1.28
C ILE A 125 -5.45 -4.35 -0.51
N GLY A 126 -4.24 -4.80 -0.86
CA GLY A 126 -3.00 -4.33 -0.24
C GLY A 126 -2.59 -2.90 -0.60
N GLU A 127 -3.17 -2.31 -1.65
CA GLU A 127 -2.98 -0.90 -2.02
C GLU A 127 -4.09 -0.02 -1.41
N THR A 128 -5.23 -0.62 -1.08
CA THR A 128 -6.46 0.07 -0.63
C THR A 128 -6.52 0.22 0.88
N TYR A 129 -6.35 -0.89 1.62
CA TYR A 129 -6.53 -0.92 3.07
C TYR A 129 -5.20 -0.94 3.80
N VAL A 130 -5.19 -0.39 5.03
CA VAL A 130 -4.05 -0.47 5.94
C VAL A 130 -3.59 -1.92 6.12
N ASP A 131 -2.32 -2.08 6.48
CA ASP A 131 -1.78 -3.40 6.77
C ASP A 131 -2.44 -3.97 8.04
N GLU A 132 -2.38 -5.28 8.18
CA GLU A 132 -3.19 -6.01 9.15
C GLU A 132 -2.85 -5.68 10.62
N SER A 133 -1.69 -5.09 10.87
CA SER A 133 -1.29 -4.61 12.20
C SER A 133 -1.98 -3.31 12.63
N GLU A 134 -2.61 -2.60 11.70
CA GLU A 134 -3.38 -1.38 11.96
C GLU A 134 -4.89 -1.62 11.99
N CYS A 135 -5.35 -2.79 11.56
CA CYS A 135 -6.75 -3.20 11.71
C CYS A 135 -7.14 -3.27 13.19
N VAL A 136 -8.36 -2.84 13.50
CA VAL A 136 -8.88 -2.80 14.87
C VAL A 136 -10.14 -3.64 14.96
N TYR A 137 -10.12 -4.60 15.90
CA TYR A 137 -11.27 -5.38 16.30
C TYR A 137 -12.00 -4.70 17.44
N ASP A 138 -13.29 -4.42 17.22
CA ASP A 138 -14.19 -3.98 18.28
C ASP A 138 -14.63 -5.20 19.11
N LEU A 139 -14.19 -5.26 20.37
CA LEU A 139 -14.46 -6.38 21.27
C LEU A 139 -15.94 -6.50 21.66
N ASP A 140 -16.67 -5.39 21.66
CA ASP A 140 -18.08 -5.35 22.05
C ASP A 140 -18.98 -5.66 20.85
N ALA A 141 -18.71 -5.03 19.70
CA ALA A 141 -19.44 -5.26 18.46
C ALA A 141 -19.05 -6.57 17.76
N LYS A 142 -17.87 -7.11 18.08
CA LYS A 142 -17.27 -8.31 17.48
C LYS A 142 -17.01 -8.18 15.98
N THR A 143 -16.60 -6.99 15.55
CA THR A 143 -16.37 -6.66 14.13
C THR A 143 -14.98 -6.08 13.93
N TRP A 144 -14.37 -6.41 12.79
CA TRP A 144 -13.14 -5.77 12.36
C TRP A 144 -13.40 -4.46 11.62
N SER A 145 -12.45 -3.55 11.73
CA SER A 145 -12.37 -2.32 10.95
C SER A 145 -10.97 -2.17 10.38
N ALA A 146 -10.90 -1.78 9.10
CA ALA A 146 -9.68 -1.42 8.41
C ALA A 146 -9.86 -0.05 7.76
N GLY A 147 -8.92 0.86 8.01
CA GLY A 147 -8.86 2.14 7.32
C GLY A 147 -8.30 2.00 5.92
N TYR A 148 -8.40 3.08 5.13
CA TYR A 148 -7.69 3.18 3.86
C TYR A 148 -6.22 3.55 4.08
N LYS A 149 -5.34 3.07 3.19
CA LYS A 149 -3.95 3.51 3.15
C LYS A 149 -3.89 4.98 2.79
N THR A 150 -2.95 5.68 3.41
CA THR A 150 -2.62 7.06 3.08
C THR A 150 -1.42 7.09 2.13
N SER A 151 -1.23 8.23 1.46
CA SER A 151 -0.16 8.38 0.49
C SER A 151 1.18 8.17 1.19
N PRO A 152 2.08 7.32 0.65
CA PRO A 152 3.38 7.06 1.28
C PRO A 152 4.35 8.24 1.16
N VAL A 153 4.03 9.19 0.26
CA VAL A 153 4.81 10.40 0.02
C VAL A 153 3.86 11.57 -0.04
N ASP A 154 4.29 12.71 0.46
CA ASP A 154 3.68 13.99 0.16
C ASP A 154 4.60 14.86 -0.71
N TRP A 155 4.14 16.06 -1.02
CA TRP A 155 4.92 16.96 -1.86
C TRP A 155 6.15 17.54 -1.17
N ASP A 156 6.17 17.61 0.16
CA ASP A 156 7.35 18.06 0.90
C ASP A 156 8.45 17.00 0.79
N ASP A 157 8.10 15.72 0.84
CA ASP A 157 9.03 14.61 0.55
C ASP A 157 9.61 14.70 -0.87
N ILE A 158 8.76 14.97 -1.87
CA ILE A 158 9.19 15.14 -3.26
C ILE A 158 10.17 16.32 -3.40
N ILE A 159 9.87 17.44 -2.76
CA ILE A 159 10.73 18.63 -2.77
C ILE A 159 12.07 18.34 -2.09
N LEU A 160 12.05 17.67 -0.94
CA LEU A 160 13.25 17.28 -0.21
C LEU A 160 14.15 16.36 -1.06
N GLN A 161 13.57 15.35 -1.69
CA GLN A 161 14.28 14.41 -2.55
C GLN A 161 14.85 15.10 -3.80
N ARG A 162 14.12 16.04 -4.39
CA ARG A 162 14.60 16.89 -5.49
C ARG A 162 15.83 17.69 -5.07
N ASP A 163 15.76 18.36 -3.91
CA ASP A 163 16.83 19.22 -3.43
C ASP A 163 18.08 18.42 -3.07
N SER A 164 17.91 17.23 -2.49
CA SER A 164 19.01 16.27 -2.26
C SER A 164 19.70 15.86 -3.56
N GLN A 165 18.94 15.58 -4.63
CA GLN A 165 19.51 15.25 -5.95
C GLN A 165 20.20 16.44 -6.62
N LEU A 166 19.70 17.66 -6.42
CA LEU A 166 20.37 18.89 -6.85
C LEU A 166 21.69 19.08 -6.08
N GLU A 167 21.73 18.85 -4.78
CA GLU A 167 22.97 18.94 -4.01
C GLU A 167 23.98 17.88 -4.44
N ALA A 168 23.55 16.62 -4.59
CA ALA A 168 24.42 15.52 -5.01
C ALA A 168 25.02 15.70 -6.41
N SER A 169 24.33 16.44 -7.29
CA SER A 169 24.79 16.71 -8.66
C SER A 169 25.60 17.99 -8.83
N ASP A 170 25.82 18.77 -7.76
CA ASP A 170 26.51 20.07 -7.85
C ASP A 170 27.97 19.92 -8.30
N GLY A 171 28.67 18.92 -7.76
CA GLY A 171 30.05 18.58 -8.13
C GLY A 171 30.18 17.87 -9.49
N LYS A 172 29.07 17.56 -10.17
CA LYS A 172 29.07 16.89 -11.48
C LYS A 172 29.17 17.87 -12.64
N ILE A 173 29.21 19.18 -12.36
CA ILE A 173 29.34 20.26 -13.35
C ILE A 173 30.59 21.08 -13.00
N SER A 174 31.48 21.24 -13.98
CA SER A 174 32.66 22.11 -13.89
C SER A 174 32.81 22.89 -15.21
N PRO A 175 33.24 24.17 -15.16
CA PRO A 175 33.44 24.98 -16.35
C PRO A 175 34.39 24.37 -17.39
N ASP A 176 35.39 23.61 -16.92
CA ASP A 176 36.46 23.05 -17.75
C ASP A 176 36.08 21.69 -18.38
N MET A 177 34.89 21.17 -18.10
CA MET A 177 34.44 19.90 -18.69
C MET A 177 33.92 20.06 -20.12
N PRO A 178 34.16 19.06 -20.99
CA PRO A 178 33.56 19.04 -22.32
C PRO A 178 32.03 19.14 -22.28
N ASP A 179 31.44 19.89 -23.21
CA ASP A 179 29.99 20.09 -23.28
C ASP A 179 29.21 18.79 -23.42
N ALA A 180 29.79 17.77 -24.05
CA ALA A 180 29.19 16.45 -24.17
C ALA A 180 28.97 15.75 -22.82
N VAL A 181 29.77 16.07 -21.80
CA VAL A 181 29.61 15.52 -20.44
C VAL A 181 28.79 16.47 -19.57
N LYS A 182 28.99 17.78 -19.73
CA LYS A 182 28.33 18.82 -18.92
C LYS A 182 26.85 18.98 -19.25
N THR A 183 26.48 18.96 -20.53
CA THR A 183 25.09 19.23 -20.98
C THR A 183 24.07 18.26 -20.37
N PRO A 184 24.30 16.93 -20.35
CA PRO A 184 23.38 15.99 -19.70
C PRO A 184 23.08 16.34 -18.23
N TRP A 185 24.10 16.76 -17.46
CA TRP A 185 23.92 17.16 -16.05
C TRP A 185 23.14 18.47 -15.91
N VAL A 186 23.38 19.44 -16.80
CA VAL A 186 22.59 20.69 -16.84
C VAL A 186 21.13 20.38 -17.14
N THR A 187 20.85 19.53 -18.13
CA THR A 187 19.49 19.10 -18.49
C THR A 187 18.81 18.36 -17.33
N TYR A 188 19.49 17.39 -16.71
CA TYR A 188 18.96 16.65 -15.56
C TYR A 188 18.58 17.59 -14.40
N ARG A 189 19.45 18.52 -14.04
CA ARG A 189 19.18 19.49 -12.96
C ARG A 189 18.05 20.45 -13.30
N GLN A 190 17.90 20.81 -14.57
CA GLN A 190 16.76 21.61 -15.00
C GLN A 190 15.46 20.81 -14.88
N ALA A 191 15.44 19.55 -15.35
CA ALA A 191 14.30 18.65 -15.22
C ALA A 191 13.86 18.45 -13.76
N LEU A 192 14.82 18.32 -12.82
CA LEU A 192 14.53 18.30 -11.38
C LEU A 192 13.80 19.57 -10.91
N ARG A 193 14.28 20.75 -11.33
CA ARG A 193 13.64 22.03 -10.96
C ARG A 193 12.28 22.23 -11.59
N ASP A 194 12.04 21.61 -12.75
CA ASP A 194 10.79 21.72 -13.49
C ASP A 194 9.69 20.79 -12.95
N LEU A 195 10.00 19.83 -12.07
CA LEU A 195 9.03 18.89 -11.48
C LEU A 195 7.77 19.59 -10.92
N PRO A 196 7.86 20.64 -10.10
CA PRO A 196 6.66 21.33 -9.60
C PRO A 196 5.76 21.88 -10.71
N THR A 197 6.35 22.37 -11.80
CA THR A 197 5.59 22.90 -12.95
C THR A 197 5.00 21.76 -13.79
N VAL A 198 5.76 20.70 -14.06
CA VAL A 198 5.29 19.53 -14.84
C VAL A 198 4.07 18.88 -14.18
N TYR A 199 4.09 18.79 -12.85
CA TYR A 199 3.05 18.16 -12.04
C TYR A 199 2.11 19.17 -11.36
N LYS A 200 2.16 20.44 -11.78
CA LYS A 200 1.22 21.50 -11.39
C LYS A 200 1.08 21.71 -9.88
N LYS A 201 2.18 21.58 -9.15
CA LYS A 201 2.28 21.87 -7.71
C LYS A 201 1.69 23.25 -7.41
N GLY A 202 0.69 23.29 -6.54
CA GLY A 202 0.03 24.50 -6.04
C GLY A 202 -1.12 25.00 -6.92
N GLU A 203 -1.46 24.29 -7.99
CA GLU A 203 -2.55 24.63 -8.90
C GLU A 203 -3.83 23.83 -8.58
N SER A 204 -4.97 24.22 -9.16
CA SER A 204 -6.26 23.55 -8.91
C SER A 204 -6.32 22.11 -9.40
N ASP A 205 -5.46 21.76 -10.34
CA ASP A 205 -5.27 20.43 -10.92
C ASP A 205 -3.87 19.88 -10.61
N GLU A 206 -3.35 20.20 -9.40
CA GLU A 206 -2.14 19.60 -8.84
C GLU A 206 -2.21 18.07 -8.92
N VAL A 207 -1.15 17.47 -9.47
CA VAL A 207 -1.02 16.02 -9.54
C VAL A 207 -0.62 15.48 -8.17
N GLU A 208 -1.16 14.33 -7.79
CA GLU A 208 -0.84 13.71 -6.51
C GLU A 208 0.65 13.35 -6.40
N ALA A 209 1.26 13.61 -5.24
CA ALA A 209 2.70 13.47 -5.02
C ALA A 209 3.23 12.06 -5.32
N TRP A 210 2.45 11.02 -5.00
CA TRP A 210 2.81 9.62 -5.27
C TRP A 210 2.95 9.31 -6.78
N LYS A 211 2.46 10.19 -7.66
CA LYS A 211 2.59 10.05 -9.11
C LYS A 211 3.85 10.70 -9.70
N VAL A 212 4.64 11.40 -8.89
CA VAL A 212 5.82 12.11 -9.39
C VAL A 212 6.95 11.13 -9.67
N GLU A 213 7.42 11.10 -10.92
CA GLU A 213 8.62 10.39 -11.33
C GLU A 213 9.80 11.37 -11.38
N PHE A 214 10.96 10.95 -10.87
CA PHE A 214 12.18 11.73 -10.96
C PHE A 214 12.92 11.44 -12.27
N PRO A 215 13.56 12.45 -12.89
CA PRO A 215 14.45 12.20 -14.00
C PRO A 215 15.60 11.28 -13.57
N LEU A 216 16.09 10.46 -14.49
CA LEU A 216 17.27 9.65 -14.24
C LEU A 216 18.52 10.52 -14.34
N ALA A 217 19.43 10.37 -13.36
CA ALA A 217 20.73 11.00 -13.43
C ALA A 217 21.52 10.46 -14.65
N PRO A 218 22.37 11.28 -15.31
CA PRO A 218 23.11 10.85 -16.50
C PRO A 218 24.07 9.67 -16.29
N ASP A 219 24.47 9.38 -15.06
CA ASP A 219 25.32 8.24 -14.68
C ASP A 219 24.54 7.02 -14.20
N THR A 220 23.21 7.11 -14.12
CA THR A 220 22.32 5.98 -13.83
C THR A 220 22.00 5.23 -15.12
N LYS A 221 22.13 3.90 -15.12
CA LYS A 221 21.63 3.08 -16.23
C LYS A 221 20.11 3.03 -16.13
N ALA A 222 19.41 3.28 -17.24
CA ALA A 222 18.01 2.92 -17.36
C ALA A 222 17.91 1.39 -17.24
N GLU A 223 17.08 0.90 -16.31
CA GLU A 223 16.74 -0.52 -16.19
C GLU A 223 15.77 -0.96 -17.28
#